data_AF-A0A167FVP2-F1
#
_entry.id   AF-A0A167FVP2-F1
#
_cell.length_a   1.000
_cell.length_b   1.000
_cell.length_c   1.000
_cell.angle_alpha   90.00
_cell.angle_beta   90.00
_cell.angle_gamma   90.00
#
_symmetry.space_group_name_H-M   'P 1'
#
loop_
_entity.id
_entity.type
_entity.pdbx_description
1 polymer ?
#
loop_
_entity_poly.entity_id
_entity_poly.type
_entity_poly.pdbx_seq_one_letter_code
_entity_poly.pdbx_strand_id
1 'polypeptide(L)'
;MSSSSRPSQGGMSPEMIAQLKAQGPPYPPTGAGLGGRPTVGVDVPISSVFIAIFVVSAALNMAILQRNRRRGHKFVLSGLLFGFSMARITANVMRIVWATRPNNASIAIAANVLTNAGVVLLFVVNLILVQRLLRAYHPHLGWSRPVGIAFRFLYFSIAAAIIMVIVAVVYSFYTLDVTARHRIREVQLTGTVFLTVLAFLPIPIGLTAGLAPAGRHPRDPFGQSHPQGRARSLRFKLDLVVATSALLTLGAAFRAGTAFYQRSAANPAWFHSKPCYYCFNYLIEIVCVFSYTLLRFDRLFHVPDGSSAPGDYAGRGDLSQAEKAGGLEETLDSERPMTVAKQHEHDSAWDAQLRNELGRQAV
;
A
#
# COMPACT_ATOMS: atom_id res chain seq x y z
N MET A 1 -28.56 36.22 39.97
CA MET A 1 -27.14 36.14 39.58
C MET A 1 -26.84 34.70 39.20
N SER A 2 -26.83 34.41 37.90
CA SER A 2 -26.68 33.04 37.39
C SER A 2 -25.20 32.69 37.33
N SER A 3 -24.80 31.66 38.08
CA SER A 3 -23.46 31.11 38.11
C SER A 3 -23.15 30.40 36.79
N SER A 4 -22.29 31.01 35.98
CA SER A 4 -21.73 30.41 34.78
C SER A 4 -20.68 29.35 35.17
N SER A 5 -21.10 28.09 35.23
CA SER A 5 -20.22 26.93 35.29
C SER A 5 -19.48 26.79 33.95
N ARG A 6 -18.24 27.28 33.90
CA ARG A 6 -17.30 26.93 32.84
C ARG A 6 -17.03 25.42 32.89
N PRO A 7 -17.05 24.69 31.76
CA PRO A 7 -16.58 23.32 31.76
C PRO A 7 -15.08 23.34 32.01
N SER A 8 -14.63 22.61 33.03
CA SER A 8 -13.22 22.38 33.31
C SER A 8 -12.60 21.68 32.09
N GLN A 9 -11.90 22.44 31.25
CA GLN A 9 -10.94 21.87 30.32
C GLN A 9 -9.97 21.04 31.16
N GLY A 10 -9.89 19.74 30.88
CA GLY A 10 -9.08 18.75 31.60
C GLY A 10 -7.58 18.99 31.44
N GLY A 11 -7.08 20.08 32.02
CA GLY A 11 -5.67 20.35 32.23
C GLY A 11 -5.12 19.47 33.35
N MET A 12 -3.83 19.12 33.26
CA MET A 12 -3.15 18.43 34.34
C MET A 12 -3.03 19.34 35.56
N SER A 13 -3.32 18.81 36.76
CA SER A 13 -3.10 19.57 38.00
C SER A 13 -1.62 19.93 38.14
N PRO A 14 -1.30 21.08 38.77
CA PRO A 14 0.10 21.48 39.01
C PRO A 14 0.92 20.40 39.73
N GLU A 15 0.29 19.66 40.65
CA GLU A 15 0.89 18.55 41.39
C GLU A 15 1.23 17.37 40.47
N MET A 16 0.35 17.00 39.54
CA MET A 16 0.62 15.93 38.57
C MET A 16 1.74 16.32 37.61
N ILE A 17 1.84 17.60 37.21
CA ILE A 17 2.95 18.09 36.38
C ILE A 17 4.27 18.00 37.16
N ALA A 18 4.29 18.34 38.45
CA ALA A 18 5.48 18.23 39.28
C ALA A 18 5.94 16.76 39.44
N GLN A 19 5.00 15.84 39.67
CA GLN A 19 5.28 14.40 39.73
C GLN A 19 5.84 13.87 38.41
N LEU A 20 5.25 14.26 37.28
CA LEU A 20 5.75 13.86 35.96
C LEU A 20 7.15 14.42 35.69
N LYS A 21 7.40 15.69 36.03
CA LYS A 21 8.75 16.27 35.92
C LYS A 21 9.78 15.50 36.74
N ALA A 22 9.42 15.01 37.92
CA ALA A 22 10.28 14.18 38.77
C ALA A 22 10.53 12.78 38.17
N GLN A 23 9.54 12.20 37.47
CA GLN A 23 9.68 10.90 36.79
C GLN A 23 10.53 11.00 35.50
N GLY A 24 10.57 12.17 34.87
CA GLY A 24 11.27 12.39 33.60
C GLY A 24 10.51 11.84 32.39
N PRO A 25 10.90 12.25 31.16
CA PRO A 25 10.28 11.73 29.93
C PRO A 25 10.70 10.28 29.68
N PRO A 26 9.93 9.50 28.90
CA PRO A 26 8.66 9.86 28.23
C PRO A 26 7.43 9.88 29.17
N TYR A 27 6.62 10.92 29.03
CA TYR A 27 5.40 11.14 29.78
C TYR A 27 4.19 10.44 29.14
N PRO A 28 3.30 9.83 29.93
CA PRO A 28 2.10 9.19 29.41
C PRO A 28 1.14 10.22 28.80
N PRO A 29 0.42 9.88 27.72
CA PRO A 29 -0.56 10.77 27.11
C PRO A 29 -1.77 10.96 28.04
N THR A 30 -2.29 12.17 28.07
CA THR A 30 -3.45 12.55 28.90
C THR A 30 -4.79 12.16 28.28
N GLY A 31 -4.83 12.03 26.95
CA GLY A 31 -6.02 11.62 26.20
C GLY A 31 -6.20 10.11 26.16
N ALA A 32 -7.45 9.66 26.10
CA ALA A 32 -7.80 8.28 25.80
C ALA A 32 -7.38 7.96 24.36
N GLY A 33 -6.48 6.99 24.19
CA GLY A 33 -6.15 6.43 22.88
C GLY A 33 -7.18 5.39 22.44
N LEU A 34 -7.35 5.23 21.12
CA LEU A 34 -8.17 4.16 20.56
C LEU A 34 -7.63 2.79 21.02
N GLY A 35 -8.50 1.95 21.60
CA GLY A 35 -8.13 0.64 22.15
C GLY A 35 -7.53 0.70 23.55
N GLY A 36 -7.36 1.89 24.12
CA GLY A 36 -6.86 2.09 25.48
C GLY A 36 -5.53 1.38 25.77
N ARG A 37 -5.29 1.13 27.07
CA ARG A 37 -4.14 0.34 27.54
C ARG A 37 -4.41 -1.16 27.27
N PRO A 38 -3.49 -1.85 26.60
CA PRO A 38 -3.66 -3.27 26.30
C PRO A 38 -3.54 -4.11 27.59
N THR A 39 -4.23 -5.25 27.63
CA THR A 39 -4.25 -6.19 28.77
C THR A 39 -3.98 -7.60 28.28
N VAL A 40 -3.25 -8.39 29.08
CA VAL A 40 -2.86 -9.75 28.73
C VAL A 40 -4.06 -10.63 28.37
N GLY A 41 -5.12 -10.63 29.19
CA GLY A 41 -6.28 -11.52 28.98
C GLY A 41 -7.12 -11.25 27.72
N VAL A 42 -6.96 -10.10 27.06
CA VAL A 42 -7.80 -9.71 25.91
C VAL A 42 -6.94 -9.45 24.67
N ASP A 43 -5.95 -8.57 24.78
CA ASP A 43 -5.17 -8.14 23.60
C ASP A 43 -4.25 -9.25 23.11
N VAL A 44 -3.72 -10.11 23.98
CA VAL A 44 -2.81 -11.22 23.58
C VAL A 44 -3.51 -12.26 22.69
N PRO A 45 -4.64 -12.87 23.10
CA PRO A 45 -5.32 -13.84 22.26
C PRO A 45 -5.81 -13.21 20.95
N ILE A 46 -6.40 -12.01 21.00
CA ILE A 46 -6.93 -11.33 19.80
C ILE A 46 -5.79 -11.00 18.82
N SER A 47 -4.71 -10.36 19.29
CA SER A 47 -3.56 -10.03 18.43
C SER A 47 -2.84 -11.28 17.89
N SER A 48 -2.85 -12.40 18.62
CA SER A 48 -2.29 -13.67 18.12
C SER A 48 -3.07 -14.21 16.92
N VAL A 49 -4.40 -14.12 16.95
CA VAL A 49 -5.27 -14.48 15.81
C VAL A 49 -5.00 -13.57 14.61
N PHE A 50 -4.92 -12.25 14.85
CA PHE A 50 -4.59 -11.30 13.77
C PHE A 50 -3.20 -11.59 13.17
N ILE A 51 -2.19 -11.91 13.99
CA ILE A 51 -0.86 -12.31 13.50
C ILE A 51 -0.97 -13.54 12.60
N ALA A 52 -1.68 -14.59 13.02
CA ALA A 52 -1.86 -15.80 12.21
C ALA A 52 -2.50 -15.48 10.84
N ILE A 53 -3.54 -14.65 10.82
CA ILE A 53 -4.20 -14.20 9.58
C ILE A 53 -3.23 -13.42 8.68
N PHE A 54 -2.45 -12.50 9.23
CA PHE A 54 -1.48 -11.72 8.44
C PHE A 54 -0.28 -12.57 7.99
N VAL A 55 0.12 -13.61 8.73
CA VAL A 55 1.13 -14.58 8.28
C VAL A 55 0.62 -15.33 7.05
N VAL A 56 -0.63 -15.80 7.06
CA VAL A 56 -1.26 -16.43 5.88
C VAL A 56 -1.28 -15.46 4.70
N SER A 57 -1.70 -14.20 4.92
CA SER A 57 -1.68 -13.16 3.89
C SER A 57 -0.27 -12.91 3.34
N ALA A 58 0.74 -12.80 4.21
CA ALA A 58 2.13 -12.60 3.83
C ALA A 58 2.64 -13.77 2.98
N ALA A 59 2.38 -15.01 3.40
CA ALA A 59 2.75 -16.21 2.68
C ALA A 59 2.10 -16.25 1.28
N LEU A 60 0.79 -15.96 1.19
CA LEU A 60 0.07 -15.92 -0.09
C LEU A 60 0.64 -14.85 -1.03
N ASN A 61 0.82 -13.63 -0.55
CA ASN A 61 1.33 -12.53 -1.37
C ASN A 61 2.79 -12.76 -1.80
N MET A 62 3.62 -13.33 -0.93
CA MET A 62 5.00 -13.69 -1.25
C MET A 62 5.06 -14.84 -2.26
N ALA A 63 4.22 -15.86 -2.11
CA ALA A 63 4.12 -16.96 -3.07
C ALA A 63 3.67 -16.45 -4.46
N ILE A 64 2.69 -15.55 -4.51
CA ILE A 64 2.25 -14.89 -5.75
C ILE A 64 3.40 -14.11 -6.37
N LEU A 65 4.09 -13.27 -5.59
CA LEU A 65 5.21 -12.46 -6.08
C LEU A 65 6.33 -13.34 -6.66
N GLN A 66 6.74 -14.40 -5.94
CA GLN A 66 7.78 -15.30 -6.41
C GLN A 66 7.35 -16.06 -7.67
N ARG A 67 6.12 -16.56 -7.72
CA ARG A 67 5.60 -17.28 -8.89
C ARG A 67 5.51 -16.38 -10.12
N ASN A 68 5.10 -15.13 -9.94
CA ASN A 68 5.02 -14.17 -11.04
C ASN A 68 6.42 -13.77 -11.50
N ARG A 69 7.36 -13.52 -10.59
CA ARG A 69 8.77 -13.23 -10.91
C ARG A 69 9.44 -14.36 -11.69
N ARG A 70 9.19 -15.62 -11.33
CA ARG A 70 9.68 -16.80 -12.06
C ARG A 70 9.12 -16.92 -13.48
N ARG A 71 7.99 -16.26 -13.78
CA ARG A 71 7.34 -16.24 -15.09
C ARG A 71 7.60 -14.95 -15.87
N GLY A 72 8.55 -14.12 -15.42
CA GLY A 72 8.82 -12.81 -16.03
C GLY A 72 7.75 -11.73 -15.76
N HIS A 73 6.71 -12.03 -14.98
CA HIS A 73 5.66 -11.07 -14.65
C HIS A 73 6.01 -10.28 -13.38
N LYS A 74 6.41 -9.01 -13.53
CA LYS A 74 6.72 -8.14 -12.40
C LYS A 74 5.45 -7.45 -11.89
N PHE A 75 4.93 -7.90 -10.76
CA PHE A 75 3.78 -7.26 -10.11
C PHE A 75 4.14 -6.72 -8.72
N VAL A 76 4.67 -5.50 -8.70
CA VAL A 76 5.20 -4.81 -7.50
C VAL A 76 4.15 -4.68 -6.38
N LEU A 77 2.86 -4.57 -6.72
CA LEU A 77 1.80 -4.41 -5.71
C LEU A 77 1.62 -5.65 -4.82
N SER A 78 1.94 -6.86 -5.28
CA SER A 78 1.99 -8.04 -4.40
C SER A 78 3.10 -7.93 -3.36
N GLY A 79 4.23 -7.32 -3.72
CA GLY A 79 5.30 -7.00 -2.76
C GLY A 79 4.84 -5.97 -1.72
N LEU A 80 4.05 -4.97 -2.14
CA LEU A 80 3.49 -3.97 -1.23
C LEU A 80 2.49 -4.59 -0.23
N LEU A 81 1.64 -5.53 -0.66
CA LEU A 81 0.73 -6.26 0.25
C LEU A 81 1.47 -7.22 1.19
N PHE A 82 2.57 -7.83 0.74
CA PHE A 82 3.47 -8.57 1.61
C PHE A 82 4.07 -7.66 2.70
N GLY A 83 4.64 -6.52 2.30
CA GLY A 83 5.18 -5.53 3.24
C GLY A 83 4.13 -5.00 4.22
N PHE A 84 2.91 -4.77 3.75
CA PHE A 84 1.76 -4.43 4.59
C PHE A 84 1.47 -5.52 5.64
N SER A 85 1.45 -6.79 5.22
CA SER A 85 1.20 -7.92 6.13
C SER A 85 2.30 -8.02 7.20
N MET A 86 3.56 -7.82 6.81
CA MET A 86 4.70 -7.76 7.75
C MET A 86 4.57 -6.61 8.74
N ALA A 87 4.20 -5.40 8.28
CA ALA A 87 3.97 -4.26 9.17
C ALA A 87 2.86 -4.55 10.20
N ARG A 88 1.80 -5.26 9.78
CA ARG A 88 0.69 -5.64 10.67
C ARG A 88 1.03 -6.74 11.67
N ILE A 89 1.88 -7.68 11.29
CA ILE A 89 2.44 -8.66 12.22
C ILE A 89 3.25 -7.92 13.29
N THR A 90 4.18 -7.05 12.90
CA THR A 90 5.01 -6.29 13.84
C THR A 90 4.18 -5.39 14.75
N ALA A 91 3.15 -4.72 14.23
CA ALA A 91 2.23 -3.91 15.03
C ALA A 91 1.51 -4.73 16.11
N ASN A 92 0.99 -5.91 15.75
CA ASN A 92 0.32 -6.79 16.70
C ASN A 92 1.30 -7.43 17.71
N VAL A 93 2.51 -7.79 17.29
CA VAL A 93 3.57 -8.23 18.21
C VAL A 93 3.88 -7.12 19.22
N MET A 94 4.03 -5.87 18.77
CA MET A 94 4.26 -4.75 19.67
C MET A 94 3.07 -4.49 20.62
N ARG A 95 1.83 -4.71 20.16
CA ARG A 95 0.62 -4.67 21.00
C ARG A 95 0.64 -5.73 22.10
N ILE A 96 1.08 -6.96 21.80
CA ILE A 96 1.28 -8.04 22.78
C ILE A 96 2.38 -7.69 23.77
N VAL A 97 3.53 -7.22 23.28
CA VAL A 97 4.64 -6.82 24.16
C VAL A 97 4.20 -5.69 25.10
N TRP A 98 3.43 -4.73 24.60
CA TRP A 98 2.86 -3.66 25.42
C TRP A 98 1.89 -4.18 26.49
N ALA A 99 1.05 -5.17 26.18
CA ALA A 99 0.18 -5.83 27.18
C ALA A 99 0.97 -6.47 28.32
N THR A 100 2.14 -7.06 28.02
CA THR A 100 2.99 -7.71 29.03
C THR A 100 3.89 -6.74 29.79
N ARG A 101 4.16 -5.55 29.23
CA ARG A 101 5.05 -4.53 29.79
C ARG A 101 4.40 -3.14 29.72
N PRO A 102 3.29 -2.92 30.44
CA PRO A 102 2.46 -1.72 30.28
C PRO A 102 3.16 -0.42 30.69
N ASN A 103 4.16 -0.51 31.59
CA ASN A 103 4.89 0.64 32.12
C ASN A 103 6.04 1.11 31.22
N ASN A 104 6.34 0.39 30.12
CA ASN A 104 7.40 0.79 29.20
C ASN A 104 6.83 1.68 28.08
N ALA A 105 7.10 2.98 28.19
CA ALA A 105 6.59 3.97 27.25
C ALA A 105 7.20 3.85 25.84
N SER A 106 8.46 3.42 25.69
CA SER A 106 9.08 3.21 24.37
C SER A 106 8.34 2.14 23.56
N ILE A 107 7.90 1.07 24.24
CA ILE A 107 7.04 0.02 23.65
C ILE A 107 5.69 0.60 23.25
N ALA A 108 5.07 1.43 24.09
CA ALA A 108 3.80 2.08 23.79
C ALA A 108 3.90 3.01 22.57
N ILE A 109 4.97 3.82 22.47
CA ILE A 109 5.23 4.70 21.33
C ILE A 109 5.37 3.86 20.05
N ALA A 110 6.21 2.83 20.08
CA ALA A 110 6.42 1.94 18.94
C ALA A 110 5.11 1.25 18.49
N ALA A 111 4.29 0.78 19.43
CA ALA A 111 3.01 0.14 19.14
C ALA A 111 2.06 1.09 18.38
N ASN A 112 1.95 2.34 18.86
CA ASN A 112 1.09 3.35 18.26
C ASN A 112 1.58 3.78 16.87
N VAL A 113 2.90 3.98 16.71
CA VAL A 113 3.50 4.33 15.42
C VAL A 113 3.27 3.23 14.39
N LEU A 114 3.57 1.96 14.72
CA LEU A 114 3.39 0.83 13.80
C LEU A 114 1.92 0.61 13.42
N THR A 115 0.99 0.73 14.38
CA THR A 115 -0.45 0.58 14.12
C THR A 115 -0.96 1.65 13.15
N ASN A 116 -0.54 2.91 13.34
CA ASN A 116 -1.02 4.02 12.52
C ASN A 116 -0.32 4.09 11.16
N ALA A 117 1.00 3.86 11.09
CA ALA A 117 1.74 3.92 9.84
C ALA A 117 1.39 2.76 8.89
N GLY A 118 1.09 1.58 9.43
CA GLY A 118 0.87 0.37 8.64
C GLY A 118 -0.29 0.48 7.64
N VAL A 119 -1.32 1.30 7.89
CA VAL A 119 -2.51 1.38 7.01
C VAL A 119 -2.20 2.06 5.69
N VAL A 120 -1.20 2.94 5.70
CA VAL A 120 -0.96 3.88 4.60
C VAL A 120 -0.55 3.14 3.33
N LEU A 121 0.05 1.96 3.46
CA LEU A 121 0.38 1.10 2.33
C LEU A 121 -0.86 0.73 1.50
N LEU A 122 -2.01 0.48 2.13
CA LEU A 122 -3.25 0.18 1.39
C LEU A 122 -3.83 1.41 0.69
N PHE A 123 -3.64 2.61 1.25
CA PHE A 123 -4.01 3.85 0.55
C PHE A 123 -3.17 4.03 -0.70
N VAL A 124 -1.86 3.77 -0.61
CA VAL A 124 -0.94 3.79 -1.77
C VAL A 124 -1.35 2.75 -2.81
N VAL A 125 -1.70 1.52 -2.41
CA VAL A 125 -2.22 0.50 -3.34
C VAL A 125 -3.45 1.04 -4.08
N ASN A 126 -4.46 1.55 -3.38
CA ASN A 126 -5.69 2.03 -4.00
C ASN A 126 -5.46 3.23 -4.92
N LEU A 127 -4.53 4.13 -4.56
CA LEU A 127 -4.13 5.25 -5.42
C LEU A 127 -3.43 4.77 -6.71
N ILE A 128 -2.54 3.78 -6.62
CA ILE A 128 -1.91 3.21 -7.81
C ILE A 128 -2.95 2.52 -8.69
N LEU A 129 -3.89 1.77 -8.09
CA LEU A 129 -4.93 1.06 -8.83
C LEU A 129 -5.90 2.02 -9.51
N VAL A 130 -6.33 3.08 -8.84
CA VAL A 130 -7.22 4.09 -9.46
C VAL A 130 -6.50 4.87 -10.54
N GLN A 131 -5.20 5.16 -10.39
CA GLN A 131 -4.40 5.78 -11.45
C GLN A 131 -4.35 4.90 -12.70
N ARG A 132 -4.17 3.59 -12.54
CA ARG A 132 -4.22 2.62 -13.65
C ARG A 132 -5.62 2.58 -14.30
N LEU A 133 -6.68 2.58 -13.50
CA LEU A 133 -8.04 2.62 -14.03
C LEU A 133 -8.32 3.92 -14.79
N LEU A 134 -7.87 5.07 -14.28
CA LEU A 134 -8.02 6.36 -14.95
C LEU A 134 -7.35 6.34 -16.34
N ARG A 135 -6.14 5.78 -16.44
CA ARG A 135 -5.43 5.60 -17.71
C ARG A 135 -6.14 4.65 -18.67
N ALA A 136 -6.84 3.63 -18.15
CA ALA A 136 -7.61 2.70 -18.97
C ALA A 136 -8.95 3.27 -19.45
N TYR A 137 -9.65 4.04 -18.61
CA TYR A 137 -10.92 4.67 -18.96
C TYR A 137 -10.74 5.90 -19.85
N HIS A 138 -9.73 6.73 -19.55
CA HIS A 138 -9.43 7.96 -20.28
C HIS A 138 -7.93 8.10 -20.55
N PRO A 139 -7.39 7.40 -21.57
CA PRO A 139 -5.95 7.38 -21.85
C PRO A 139 -5.33 8.77 -21.97
N HIS A 140 -5.94 9.69 -22.72
CA HIS A 140 -5.37 11.04 -22.90
C HIS A 140 -5.30 11.85 -21.58
N LEU A 141 -6.32 11.74 -20.72
CA LEU A 141 -6.33 12.42 -19.43
C LEU A 141 -5.36 11.75 -18.44
N GLY A 142 -5.41 10.43 -18.32
CA GLY A 142 -4.61 9.66 -17.36
C GLY A 142 -3.10 9.66 -17.66
N TRP A 143 -2.72 9.88 -18.92
CA TRP A 143 -1.33 10.04 -19.36
C TRP A 143 -0.89 11.51 -19.48
N SER A 144 -1.79 12.47 -19.25
CA SER A 144 -1.43 13.88 -19.28
C SER A 144 -0.37 14.22 -18.23
N ARG A 145 0.54 15.13 -18.58
CA ARG A 145 1.58 15.65 -17.67
C ARG A 145 1.02 16.16 -16.32
N PRO A 146 -0.06 16.97 -16.26
CA PRO A 146 -0.58 17.46 -14.98
C PRO A 146 -1.06 16.33 -14.07
N VAL A 147 -1.76 15.33 -14.60
CA VAL A 147 -2.21 14.17 -13.81
C VAL A 147 -1.00 13.36 -13.30
N GLY A 148 0.01 13.14 -14.14
CA GLY A 148 1.24 12.47 -13.73
C GLY A 148 1.98 13.18 -12.59
N ILE A 149 2.09 14.52 -12.66
CA ILE A 149 2.71 15.35 -11.61
C ILE A 149 1.86 15.31 -10.33
N ALA A 150 0.53 15.42 -10.44
CA ALA A 150 -0.37 15.36 -9.30
C ALA A 150 -0.22 14.05 -8.51
N PHE A 151 -0.20 12.90 -9.18
CA PHE A 151 0.02 11.62 -8.50
C PHE A 151 1.41 11.51 -7.86
N ARG A 152 2.47 12.00 -8.50
CA ARG A 152 3.82 12.05 -7.90
C ARG A 152 3.83 12.91 -6.63
N PHE A 153 3.18 14.06 -6.67
CA PHE A 153 3.02 14.93 -5.50
C PHE A 153 2.22 14.24 -4.37
N LEU A 154 1.15 13.51 -4.71
CA LEU A 154 0.40 12.72 -3.73
C LEU A 154 1.29 11.64 -3.06
N TYR A 155 2.09 10.91 -3.83
CA TYR A 155 3.01 9.91 -3.26
C TYR A 155 4.09 10.53 -2.36
N PHE A 156 4.66 11.67 -2.77
CA PHE A 156 5.63 12.39 -1.95
C PHE A 156 4.99 12.93 -0.65
N SER A 157 3.82 13.55 -0.75
CA SER A 157 3.10 14.09 0.41
C SER A 157 2.64 13.01 1.39
N ILE A 158 2.35 11.79 0.93
CA ILE A 158 2.14 10.63 1.81
C ILE A 158 3.37 10.37 2.68
N ALA A 159 4.56 10.29 2.08
CA ALA A 159 5.79 10.03 2.83
C ALA A 159 6.10 11.16 3.82
N ALA A 160 5.95 12.42 3.39
CA ALA A 160 6.12 13.60 4.24
C ALA A 160 5.13 13.60 5.42
N ALA A 161 3.85 13.27 5.17
CA ALA A 161 2.83 13.20 6.21
C ALA A 161 3.11 12.10 7.23
N ILE A 162 3.58 10.92 6.80
CA ILE A 162 3.99 9.85 7.71
C ILE A 162 5.12 10.33 8.62
N ILE A 163 6.18 10.91 8.07
CA ILE A 163 7.33 11.39 8.85
C ILE A 163 6.87 12.43 9.86
N MET A 164 6.10 13.42 9.41
CA MET A 164 5.57 14.48 10.27
C MET A 164 4.69 13.93 11.40
N VAL A 165 3.78 12.99 11.12
CA VAL A 165 2.93 12.36 12.15
C VAL A 165 3.76 11.54 13.13
N ILE A 166 4.75 10.78 12.67
CA ILE A 166 5.64 10.01 13.54
C ILE A 166 6.39 10.93 14.49
N VAL A 167 7.00 12.00 13.97
CA VAL A 167 7.72 13.00 14.78
C VAL A 167 6.77 13.63 15.81
N ALA A 168 5.57 14.03 15.38
CA ALA A 168 4.57 14.60 16.27
C ALA A 168 4.11 13.62 17.37
N VAL A 169 3.91 12.33 17.04
CA VAL A 169 3.58 11.28 18.01
C VAL A 169 4.73 11.14 19.00
N VAL A 170 5.97 10.93 18.54
CA VAL A 170 7.12 10.74 19.44
C VAL A 170 7.29 11.95 20.34
N TYR A 171 7.36 13.16 19.78
CA TYR A 171 7.60 14.39 20.54
C TYR A 171 6.50 14.70 21.56
N SER A 172 5.26 14.27 21.32
CA SER A 172 4.16 14.41 22.29
C SER A 172 4.43 13.72 23.63
N PHE A 173 5.25 12.65 23.64
CA PHE A 173 5.65 11.95 24.85
C PHE A 173 6.83 12.61 25.56
N TYR A 174 7.60 13.49 24.91
CA TYR A 174 8.81 14.09 25.51
C TYR A 174 8.61 15.52 26.00
N THR A 175 7.45 16.13 25.74
CA THR A 175 7.15 17.51 26.18
C THR A 175 6.03 17.55 27.23
N LEU A 176 6.18 18.44 28.22
CA LEU A 176 5.15 18.81 29.19
C LEU A 176 4.57 20.21 28.92
N ASP A 177 5.18 20.99 28.01
CA ASP A 177 4.73 22.33 27.68
C ASP A 177 3.37 22.29 26.97
N VAL A 178 2.41 23.04 27.50
CA VAL A 178 1.04 23.13 26.99
C VAL A 178 1.03 23.74 25.58
N THR A 179 1.87 24.74 25.33
CA THR A 179 1.93 25.42 24.02
C THR A 179 2.48 24.48 22.95
N ALA A 180 3.60 23.82 23.25
CA ALA A 180 4.16 22.79 22.37
C ALA A 180 3.16 21.66 22.10
N ARG A 181 2.45 21.16 23.13
CA ARG A 181 1.43 20.11 22.98
C ARG A 181 0.27 20.52 22.09
N HIS A 182 -0.19 21.77 22.20
CA HIS A 182 -1.24 22.28 21.33
C HIS A 182 -0.80 22.24 19.86
N ARG A 183 0.39 22.75 19.55
CA ARG A 183 0.95 22.74 18.18
C ARG A 183 1.14 21.31 17.66
N ILE A 184 1.70 20.42 18.47
CA ILE A 184 1.84 18.99 18.13
C ILE A 184 0.47 18.38 17.85
N ARG A 185 -0.55 18.76 18.61
CA ARG A 185 -1.91 18.25 18.42
C ARG A 185 -2.49 18.70 17.09
N GLU A 186 -2.34 19.96 16.73
CA GLU A 186 -2.77 20.48 15.42
C GLU A 186 -2.11 19.72 14.27
N VAL A 187 -0.82 19.44 14.40
CA VAL A 187 -0.04 18.65 13.44
C VAL A 187 -0.58 17.22 13.32
N GLN A 188 -0.85 16.54 14.44
CA GLN A 188 -1.44 15.19 14.44
C GLN A 188 -2.85 15.15 13.82
N LEU A 189 -3.70 16.13 14.15
CA LEU A 189 -5.05 16.24 13.59
C LEU A 189 -5.00 16.48 12.08
N THR A 190 -4.16 17.41 11.64
CA THR A 190 -3.95 17.71 10.22
C THR A 190 -3.45 16.49 9.46
N GLY A 191 -2.45 15.78 10.00
CA GLY A 191 -1.93 14.55 9.40
C GLY A 191 -2.99 13.44 9.29
N THR A 192 -3.84 13.28 10.30
CA THR A 192 -4.91 12.27 10.30
C THR A 192 -6.02 12.61 9.30
N VAL A 193 -6.40 13.89 9.19
CA VAL A 193 -7.34 14.37 8.16
C VAL A 193 -6.76 14.16 6.77
N PHE A 194 -5.49 14.53 6.57
CA PHE A 194 -4.82 14.36 5.29
C PHE A 194 -4.80 12.88 4.84
N LEU A 195 -4.45 11.96 5.73
CA LEU A 195 -4.51 10.52 5.44
C LEU A 195 -5.94 10.03 5.16
N THR A 196 -6.96 10.63 5.79
CA THR A 196 -8.37 10.33 5.51
C THR A 196 -8.78 10.80 4.12
N VAL A 197 -8.37 11.99 3.72
CA VAL A 197 -8.59 12.51 2.35
C VAL A 197 -7.92 11.61 1.33
N LEU A 198 -6.70 11.14 1.59
CA LEU A 198 -5.99 10.21 0.71
C LEU A 198 -6.69 8.85 0.59
N ALA A 199 -7.26 8.33 1.68
CA ALA A 199 -8.05 7.10 1.65
C ALA A 199 -9.36 7.27 0.84
N PHE A 200 -9.95 8.46 0.89
CA PHE A 200 -11.16 8.83 0.17
C PHE A 200 -10.92 9.07 -1.33
N LEU A 201 -9.78 9.65 -1.69
CA LEU A 201 -9.47 10.14 -3.05
C LEU A 201 -9.69 9.14 -4.21
N PRO A 202 -9.41 7.82 -4.07
CA PRO A 202 -9.70 6.87 -5.13
C PRO A 202 -11.19 6.74 -5.48
N ILE A 203 -12.10 7.08 -4.56
CA ILE A 203 -13.55 7.03 -4.80
C ILE A 203 -13.97 8.07 -5.84
N PRO A 204 -13.80 9.39 -5.65
CA PRO A 204 -14.18 10.37 -6.66
C PRO A 204 -13.39 10.20 -7.96
N ILE A 205 -12.10 9.86 -7.92
CA ILE A 205 -11.32 9.61 -9.15
C ILE A 205 -11.89 8.40 -9.90
N GLY A 206 -12.20 7.31 -9.20
CA GLY A 206 -12.76 6.11 -9.80
C GLY A 206 -14.15 6.35 -10.38
N LEU A 207 -15.05 6.98 -9.62
CA LEU A 207 -16.41 7.28 -10.05
C LEU A 207 -16.45 8.24 -11.23
N THR A 208 -15.64 9.30 -11.21
CA THR A 208 -15.53 10.23 -12.35
C THR A 208 -15.01 9.52 -13.60
N ALA A 209 -14.00 8.65 -13.47
CA ALA A 209 -13.50 7.85 -14.59
C ALA A 209 -14.52 6.83 -15.12
N GLY A 210 -15.37 6.27 -14.25
CA GLY A 210 -16.39 5.29 -14.65
C GLY A 210 -17.65 5.89 -15.27
N LEU A 211 -18.05 7.08 -14.81
CA LEU A 211 -19.27 7.78 -15.22
C LEU A 211 -19.04 8.77 -16.36
N ALA A 212 -17.84 9.33 -16.50
CA ALA A 212 -17.56 10.25 -17.59
C ALA A 212 -17.74 9.55 -18.95
N PRO A 213 -18.31 10.26 -19.95
CA PRO A 213 -18.50 9.69 -21.27
C PRO A 213 -17.19 9.12 -21.79
N ALA A 214 -17.23 7.90 -22.32
CA ALA A 214 -16.13 7.42 -23.14
C ALA A 214 -16.04 8.41 -24.32
N GLY A 215 -14.97 9.22 -24.35
CA GLY A 215 -14.75 10.15 -25.45
C GLY A 215 -14.59 9.41 -26.78
N ARG A 216 -14.16 10.11 -27.82
CA ARG A 216 -13.93 9.52 -29.16
C ARG A 216 -12.87 8.39 -29.20
N HIS A 217 -12.21 8.09 -28.08
CA HIS A 217 -11.14 7.11 -28.01
C HIS A 217 -11.59 5.82 -27.29
N PRO A 218 -11.23 4.64 -27.82
CA PRO A 218 -11.52 3.36 -27.18
C PRO A 218 -10.89 3.25 -25.79
N ARG A 219 -11.59 2.55 -24.89
CA ARG A 219 -11.02 2.15 -23.59
C ARG A 219 -9.84 1.21 -23.81
N ASP A 220 -8.86 1.29 -22.91
CA ASP A 220 -7.61 0.54 -22.97
C ASP A 220 -7.59 -0.55 -21.88
N PRO A 221 -8.25 -1.71 -22.10
CA PRO A 221 -8.33 -2.76 -21.09
C PRO A 221 -6.95 -3.37 -20.85
N PHE A 222 -6.62 -3.58 -19.59
CA PHE A 222 -5.37 -4.22 -19.15
C PHE A 222 -5.65 -5.47 -18.30
N GLY A 223 -4.62 -6.14 -17.81
CA GLY A 223 -4.73 -7.36 -17.00
C GLY A 223 -4.85 -8.64 -17.83
N GLN A 224 -4.35 -9.74 -17.29
CA GLN A 224 -4.46 -11.05 -17.95
C GLN A 224 -5.87 -11.60 -17.79
N SER A 225 -6.42 -12.15 -18.88
CA SER A 225 -7.67 -12.90 -18.88
C SER A 225 -7.55 -14.14 -17.98
N HIS A 226 -8.65 -14.54 -17.34
CA HIS A 226 -8.70 -15.79 -16.58
C HIS A 226 -8.38 -16.97 -17.53
N PRO A 227 -7.77 -18.09 -17.06
CA PRO A 227 -7.53 -19.28 -17.89
C PRO A 227 -8.79 -19.86 -18.56
N GLN A 228 -9.99 -19.49 -18.08
CA GLN A 228 -11.29 -19.83 -18.68
C GLN A 228 -11.79 -18.77 -19.69
N GLY A 229 -10.92 -17.90 -20.23
CA GLY A 229 -11.22 -17.07 -21.40
C GLY A 229 -12.00 -15.76 -21.16
N ARG A 230 -12.25 -15.35 -19.91
CA ARG A 230 -12.95 -14.07 -19.63
C ARG A 230 -12.01 -13.06 -18.97
N ALA A 231 -11.67 -11.99 -19.70
CA ALA A 231 -11.14 -10.78 -19.08
C ALA A 231 -12.24 -10.17 -18.19
N ARG A 232 -11.97 -9.96 -16.91
CA ARG A 232 -12.94 -9.34 -16.00
C ARG A 232 -13.17 -7.89 -16.46
N SER A 233 -14.45 -7.51 -16.54
CA SER A 233 -14.86 -6.17 -17.00
C SER A 233 -14.14 -5.08 -16.21
N LEU A 234 -13.78 -3.99 -16.91
CA LEU A 234 -13.16 -2.81 -16.29
C LEU A 234 -14.03 -2.24 -15.16
N ARG A 235 -15.36 -2.40 -15.26
CA ARG A 235 -16.32 -2.05 -14.21
C ARG A 235 -16.08 -2.83 -12.92
N PHE A 236 -15.89 -4.15 -13.00
CA PHE A 236 -15.60 -4.98 -11.83
C PHE A 236 -14.32 -4.52 -11.11
N LYS A 237 -13.29 -4.13 -11.88
CA LYS A 237 -12.04 -3.62 -11.31
C LYS A 237 -12.25 -2.29 -10.61
N LEU A 238 -13.06 -1.41 -11.21
CA LEU A 238 -13.46 -0.15 -10.61
C LEU A 238 -14.25 -0.36 -9.32
N ASP A 239 -15.27 -1.21 -9.35
CA ASP A 239 -16.11 -1.53 -8.19
C ASP A 239 -15.26 -2.08 -7.03
N LEU A 240 -14.29 -2.95 -7.34
CA LEU A 240 -13.34 -3.46 -6.33
C LEU A 240 -12.50 -2.35 -5.68
N VAL A 241 -11.94 -1.44 -6.48
CA VAL A 241 -11.13 -0.31 -5.97
C VAL A 241 -11.99 0.67 -5.19
N VAL A 242 -13.21 0.97 -5.64
CA VAL A 242 -14.14 1.87 -4.95
C VAL A 242 -14.61 1.23 -3.63
N ALA A 243 -15.01 -0.04 -3.63
CA ALA A 243 -15.47 -0.74 -2.43
C ALA A 243 -14.37 -0.84 -1.36
N THR A 244 -13.15 -1.22 -1.75
CA THR A 244 -12.02 -1.25 -0.81
C THR A 244 -11.62 0.14 -0.33
N SER A 245 -11.68 1.17 -1.20
CA SER A 245 -11.44 2.55 -0.79
C SER A 245 -12.50 3.07 0.17
N ALA A 246 -13.77 2.67 0.02
CA ALA A 246 -14.84 3.01 0.96
C ALA A 246 -14.58 2.39 2.34
N LEU A 247 -14.19 1.11 2.40
CA LEU A 247 -13.81 0.45 3.65
C LEU A 247 -12.61 1.12 4.32
N LEU A 248 -11.56 1.43 3.55
CA LEU A 248 -10.38 2.13 4.05
C LEU A 248 -10.68 3.56 4.52
N THR A 249 -11.56 4.26 3.81
CA THR A 249 -12.05 5.58 4.21
C THR A 249 -12.82 5.51 5.51
N LEU A 250 -13.69 4.52 5.69
CA LEU A 250 -14.41 4.30 6.94
C LEU A 250 -13.44 4.16 8.12
N GLY A 251 -12.40 3.33 7.99
CA GLY A 251 -11.38 3.16 9.04
C GLY A 251 -10.53 4.42 9.28
N ALA A 252 -10.22 5.19 8.24
CA ALA A 252 -9.50 6.45 8.36
C ALA A 252 -10.34 7.55 9.01
N ALA A 253 -11.59 7.71 8.56
CA ALA A 253 -12.56 8.67 9.10
C ALA A 253 -12.90 8.37 10.55
N PHE A 254 -13.05 7.09 10.92
CA PHE A 254 -13.24 6.70 12.32
C PHE A 254 -12.07 7.17 13.18
N ARG A 255 -10.82 6.91 12.77
CA ARG A 255 -9.62 7.39 13.48
C ARG A 255 -9.56 8.91 13.55
N ALA A 256 -9.85 9.61 12.47
CA ALA A 256 -9.94 11.07 12.47
C ALA A 256 -10.98 11.56 13.47
N GLY A 257 -12.19 10.98 13.47
CA GLY A 257 -13.25 11.30 14.42
C GLY A 257 -12.83 11.08 15.88
N THR A 258 -12.21 9.94 16.18
CA THR A 258 -11.68 9.68 17.54
C THR A 258 -10.54 10.60 17.93
N ALA A 259 -9.79 11.13 16.96
CA ALA A 259 -8.79 12.16 17.23
C ALA A 259 -9.48 13.50 17.55
N PHE A 260 -10.41 13.98 16.73
CA PHE A 260 -11.09 15.25 17.04
C PHE A 260 -11.83 15.23 18.38
N TYR A 261 -12.46 14.10 18.73
CA TYR A 261 -13.12 13.95 20.01
C TYR A 261 -12.22 13.32 21.07
N GLN A 262 -11.29 14.11 21.61
CA GLN A 262 -10.36 13.64 22.64
C GLN A 262 -10.99 13.71 24.04
N ARG A 263 -11.18 12.54 24.66
CA ARG A 263 -11.65 12.41 26.04
C ARG A 263 -10.48 12.10 26.98
N SER A 264 -10.60 12.41 28.27
CA SER A 264 -9.58 12.05 29.27
C SER A 264 -9.38 10.53 29.33
N ALA A 265 -8.14 10.08 29.54
CA ALA A 265 -7.82 8.67 29.72
C ALA A 265 -8.58 8.01 30.89
N ALA A 266 -9.01 8.79 31.89
CA ALA A 266 -9.78 8.31 33.03
C ALA A 266 -11.27 8.06 32.70
N ASN A 267 -11.78 8.63 31.60
CA ASN A 267 -13.20 8.49 31.20
C ASN A 267 -13.31 8.25 29.68
N PRO A 268 -12.86 7.10 29.16
CA PRO A 268 -12.95 6.79 27.74
C PRO A 268 -14.41 6.66 27.28
N ALA A 269 -14.70 7.10 26.05
CA ALA A 269 -15.99 6.85 25.39
C ALA A 269 -16.05 5.44 24.76
N TRP A 270 -17.23 4.99 24.34
CA TRP A 270 -17.44 3.66 23.74
C TRP A 270 -16.55 3.39 22.51
N PHE A 271 -16.27 4.42 21.70
CA PHE A 271 -15.43 4.31 20.51
C PHE A 271 -13.93 4.19 20.81
N HIS A 272 -13.50 4.43 22.05
CA HIS A 272 -12.12 4.16 22.49
C HIS A 272 -11.92 2.69 22.93
N SER A 273 -12.98 1.88 22.92
CA SER A 273 -12.93 0.49 23.37
C SER A 273 -12.03 -0.39 22.50
N LYS A 274 -11.58 -1.52 23.07
CA LYS A 274 -10.75 -2.51 22.38
C LYS A 274 -11.45 -3.13 21.15
N PRO A 275 -12.75 -3.48 21.20
CA PRO A 275 -13.45 -3.94 20.00
C PRO A 275 -13.38 -2.94 18.84
N CYS A 276 -13.62 -1.65 19.10
CA CYS A 276 -13.50 -0.62 18.07
C CYS A 276 -12.08 -0.55 17.49
N TYR A 277 -11.05 -0.61 18.33
CA TYR A 277 -9.67 -0.66 17.87
C TYR A 277 -9.41 -1.80 16.90
N TYR A 278 -9.82 -3.04 17.22
CA TYR A 278 -9.57 -4.19 16.35
C TYR A 278 -10.41 -4.18 15.07
N CYS A 279 -11.69 -3.78 15.15
CA CYS A 279 -12.56 -3.69 13.99
C CYS A 279 -12.07 -2.65 12.97
N PHE A 280 -11.79 -1.42 13.42
CA PHE A 280 -11.45 -0.34 12.50
C PHE A 280 -9.98 -0.33 12.06
N ASN A 281 -9.05 -0.88 12.86
CA ASN A 281 -7.63 -0.90 12.50
C ASN A 281 -7.14 -2.22 11.87
N TYR A 282 -7.87 -3.34 11.98
CA TYR A 282 -7.38 -4.62 11.46
C TYR A 282 -8.41 -5.40 10.65
N LEU A 283 -9.67 -5.47 11.10
CA LEU A 283 -10.69 -6.23 10.36
C LEU A 283 -10.93 -5.65 8.96
N ILE A 284 -11.12 -4.32 8.86
CA ILE A 284 -11.24 -3.61 7.58
C ILE A 284 -10.08 -3.97 6.63
N GLU A 285 -8.87 -3.99 7.16
CA GLU A 285 -7.68 -4.18 6.37
C GLU A 285 -7.51 -5.64 5.92
N ILE A 286 -7.88 -6.60 6.78
CA ILE A 286 -7.97 -8.01 6.39
C ILE A 286 -8.94 -8.17 5.23
N VAL A 287 -10.14 -7.59 5.33
CA VAL A 287 -11.13 -7.66 4.24
C VAL A 287 -10.54 -7.11 2.95
N CYS A 288 -9.87 -5.96 2.99
CA CYS A 288 -9.22 -5.38 1.81
C CYS A 288 -8.11 -6.29 1.24
N VAL A 289 -7.19 -6.77 2.07
CA VAL A 289 -6.04 -7.57 1.62
C VAL A 289 -6.47 -8.92 1.06
N PHE A 290 -7.41 -9.61 1.72
CA PHE A 290 -7.94 -10.86 1.20
C PHE A 290 -8.77 -10.64 -0.06
N SER A 291 -9.54 -9.55 -0.16
CA SER A 291 -10.23 -9.20 -1.41
C SER A 291 -9.24 -9.09 -2.57
N TYR A 292 -8.11 -8.39 -2.37
CA TYR A 292 -7.08 -8.31 -3.41
C TYR A 292 -6.40 -9.63 -3.71
N THR A 293 -5.97 -10.35 -2.67
CA THR A 293 -5.20 -11.58 -2.81
C THR A 293 -6.03 -12.70 -3.46
N LEU A 294 -7.26 -12.92 -2.98
CA LEU A 294 -8.16 -13.98 -3.47
C LEU A 294 -8.71 -13.69 -4.86
N LEU A 295 -8.98 -12.43 -5.19
CA LEU A 295 -9.41 -12.05 -6.54
C LEU A 295 -8.27 -12.03 -7.57
N ARG A 296 -7.07 -12.52 -7.18
CA ARG A 296 -5.86 -12.61 -8.03
C ARG A 296 -5.60 -11.27 -8.69
N PHE A 297 -5.57 -10.20 -7.88
CA PHE A 297 -5.40 -8.84 -8.39
C PHE A 297 -4.08 -8.65 -9.14
N ASP A 298 -3.10 -9.52 -8.89
CA ASP A 298 -1.84 -9.63 -9.63
C ASP A 298 -2.04 -9.86 -11.13
N ARG A 299 -3.05 -10.63 -11.49
CA ARG A 299 -3.46 -10.82 -12.90
C ARG A 299 -4.41 -9.73 -13.34
N LEU A 300 -5.36 -9.37 -12.47
CA LEU A 300 -6.45 -8.43 -12.79
C LEU A 300 -5.93 -7.03 -13.16
N PHE A 301 -4.88 -6.57 -12.50
CA PHE A 301 -4.31 -5.23 -12.70
C PHE A 301 -2.91 -5.25 -13.31
N HIS A 302 -2.50 -6.36 -13.93
CA HIS A 302 -1.23 -6.43 -14.64
C HIS A 302 -1.19 -5.40 -15.77
N VAL A 303 -0.12 -4.62 -15.83
CA VAL A 303 0.18 -3.66 -16.89
C VAL A 303 1.51 -4.09 -17.50
N PRO A 304 1.65 -4.15 -18.85
CA PRO A 304 2.92 -4.47 -19.50
C PRO A 304 4.08 -3.59 -19.01
N ASP A 305 5.28 -4.14 -18.96
CA ASP A 305 6.46 -3.36 -18.57
C ASP A 305 6.74 -2.26 -19.62
N GLY A 306 7.20 -1.08 -19.18
CA GLY A 306 7.54 0.01 -20.10
C GLY A 306 6.36 0.84 -20.64
N SER A 307 5.11 0.57 -20.23
CA SER A 307 3.97 1.42 -20.62
C SER A 307 4.21 2.88 -20.21
N SER A 308 4.25 3.77 -21.19
CA SER A 308 4.54 5.20 -21.04
C SER A 308 3.57 6.12 -21.78
N ALA A 309 2.72 5.57 -22.66
CA ALA A 309 1.82 6.30 -23.53
C ALA A 309 0.40 5.69 -23.59
N PRO A 310 -0.61 6.47 -24.05
CA PRO A 310 -1.94 5.95 -24.38
C PRO A 310 -1.88 4.78 -25.36
N GLY A 311 -2.59 3.67 -25.06
CA GLY A 311 -2.62 2.48 -25.91
C GLY A 311 -1.65 1.37 -25.48
N ASP A 312 -0.71 1.66 -24.57
CA ASP A 312 0.28 0.68 -24.11
C ASP A 312 -0.33 -0.42 -23.23
N TYR A 313 -1.51 -0.20 -22.63
CA TYR A 313 -2.13 -1.15 -21.71
C TYR A 313 -2.70 -2.39 -22.43
N ALA A 314 -3.16 -2.22 -23.68
CA ALA A 314 -3.62 -3.29 -24.57
C ALA A 314 -2.48 -4.08 -25.25
N GLY A 315 -1.21 -3.81 -24.91
CA GLY A 315 -0.06 -4.54 -25.48
C GLY A 315 0.40 -4.05 -26.85
N ARG A 316 -0.10 -2.91 -27.35
CA ARG A 316 0.47 -2.27 -28.57
C ARG A 316 1.90 -1.77 -28.37
N GLY A 317 2.31 -1.53 -27.12
CA GLY A 317 3.68 -1.18 -26.76
C GLY A 317 4.69 -2.31 -27.03
N ASP A 318 4.28 -3.58 -26.88
CA ASP A 318 5.14 -4.74 -27.20
C ASP A 318 5.34 -4.88 -28.71
N LEU A 319 4.32 -4.55 -29.52
CA LEU A 319 4.43 -4.46 -30.99
C LEU A 319 5.31 -3.29 -31.41
N SER A 320 5.17 -2.11 -30.78
CA SER A 320 5.99 -0.94 -31.09
C SER A 320 7.44 -1.10 -30.60
N GLN A 321 7.68 -1.83 -29.50
CA GLN A 321 9.04 -2.22 -29.09
C GLN A 321 9.60 -3.33 -29.97
N ALA A 322 8.81 -4.30 -30.42
CA ALA A 322 9.23 -5.30 -31.40
C ALA A 322 9.48 -4.67 -32.79
N GLU A 323 8.74 -3.63 -33.18
CA GLU A 323 8.98 -2.82 -34.39
C GLU A 323 10.19 -1.90 -34.21
N LYS A 324 10.44 -1.34 -33.01
CA LYS A 324 11.66 -0.56 -32.73
C LYS A 324 12.90 -1.43 -32.58
N ALA A 325 12.75 -2.66 -32.09
CA ALA A 325 13.80 -3.67 -32.05
C ALA A 325 14.02 -4.29 -33.45
N GLY A 326 12.96 -4.44 -34.25
CA GLY A 326 13.03 -4.92 -35.64
C GLY A 326 13.39 -3.85 -36.66
N GLY A 327 13.30 -2.56 -36.31
CA GLY A 327 13.60 -1.42 -37.19
C GLY A 327 14.98 -0.81 -36.98
N LEU A 328 15.81 -1.40 -36.12
CA LEU A 328 17.18 -0.95 -35.84
C LEU A 328 18.23 -2.05 -36.00
N GLU A 329 17.89 -3.15 -36.68
CA GLU A 329 18.84 -4.23 -36.94
C GLU A 329 18.69 -4.75 -38.38
N GLU A 330 18.92 -3.84 -39.33
CA GLU A 330 19.48 -4.23 -40.63
C GLU A 330 20.98 -3.90 -40.60
N THR A 331 21.71 -4.59 -39.71
CA THR A 331 23.17 -4.73 -39.83
C THR A 331 23.59 -6.04 -39.20
N LEU A 332 24.03 -6.94 -40.07
CA LEU A 332 24.93 -8.07 -39.83
C LEU A 332 24.32 -9.30 -39.15
N ASP A 333 23.84 -10.21 -40.00
CA ASP A 333 23.86 -11.65 -39.76
C ASP A 333 25.29 -12.09 -39.37
N SER A 334 25.55 -12.18 -38.07
CA SER A 334 26.60 -13.03 -37.51
C SER A 334 26.28 -13.25 -36.04
N GLU A 335 26.38 -14.49 -35.57
CA GLU A 335 26.31 -14.88 -34.15
C GLU A 335 24.92 -15.16 -33.54
N ARG A 336 24.08 -15.95 -34.22
CA ARG A 336 23.25 -16.92 -33.47
C ARG A 336 24.08 -18.19 -33.25
N PRO A 337 24.25 -18.68 -32.01
CA PRO A 337 24.88 -19.98 -31.80
C PRO A 337 24.05 -21.06 -32.49
N MET A 338 24.67 -21.79 -33.43
CA MET A 338 24.02 -22.88 -34.13
C MET A 338 23.56 -23.95 -33.13
N THR A 339 22.35 -24.46 -33.31
CA THR A 339 21.88 -25.62 -32.56
C THR A 339 22.79 -26.82 -32.87
N VAL A 340 23.06 -27.67 -31.87
CA VAL A 340 23.98 -28.83 -31.98
C VAL A 340 23.68 -29.72 -33.21
N ALA A 341 22.40 -29.82 -33.60
CA ALA A 341 22.01 -30.53 -34.81
C ALA A 341 22.50 -29.87 -36.11
N LYS A 342 22.45 -28.54 -36.21
CA LYS A 342 22.94 -27.79 -37.37
C LYS A 342 24.46 -27.72 -37.42
N GLN A 343 25.12 -27.73 -36.25
CA GLN A 343 26.58 -27.85 -36.16
C GLN A 343 27.05 -29.19 -36.75
N HIS A 344 26.39 -30.30 -36.39
CA HIS A 344 26.71 -31.62 -36.95
C HIS A 344 26.49 -31.71 -38.46
N GLU A 345 25.41 -31.11 -38.98
CA GLU A 345 25.17 -31.06 -40.43
C GLU A 345 26.26 -30.25 -41.15
N HIS A 346 26.64 -29.10 -40.60
CA HIS A 346 27.68 -28.23 -41.16
C HIS A 346 29.06 -28.91 -41.15
N ASP A 347 29.44 -29.55 -40.05
CA ASP A 347 30.72 -30.27 -39.94
C ASP A 347 30.76 -31.47 -40.89
N SER A 348 29.64 -32.19 -41.06
CA SER A 348 29.55 -33.30 -42.02
C SER A 348 29.65 -32.86 -43.49
N ALA A 349 29.08 -31.68 -43.81
CA ALA A 349 29.16 -31.10 -45.14
C ALA A 349 30.58 -30.61 -45.44
N TRP A 350 31.25 -30.01 -44.46
CA TRP A 350 32.64 -29.58 -44.54
C TRP A 350 33.58 -30.77 -44.77
N ASP A 351 33.44 -31.85 -44.00
CA ASP A 351 34.23 -33.08 -44.16
C ASP A 351 34.04 -33.74 -45.54
N ALA A 352 32.80 -33.74 -46.06
CA ALA A 352 32.52 -34.25 -47.39
C ALA A 352 33.19 -33.41 -48.49
N GLN A 353 33.23 -32.09 -48.31
CA GLN A 353 33.85 -31.17 -49.25
C GLN A 353 35.38 -31.29 -49.24
N LEU A 354 35.99 -31.40 -48.06
CA LEU A 354 37.42 -31.63 -47.89
C LEU A 354 37.89 -32.96 -48.49
N ARG A 355 37.11 -34.03 -48.33
CA ARG A 355 37.41 -35.33 -48.99
C ARG A 355 37.37 -35.23 -50.51
N ASN A 356 36.48 -34.42 -51.05
CA ASN A 356 36.34 -34.22 -52.49
C ASN A 356 37.50 -33.38 -53.05
N GLU A 357 37.98 -32.38 -52.30
CA GLU A 357 39.16 -31.59 -52.67
C GLU A 357 40.46 -32.39 -52.58
N LEU A 358 40.65 -33.18 -51.51
CA LEU A 358 41.80 -34.08 -51.38
C LEU A 358 41.80 -35.18 -52.45
N GLY A 359 40.62 -35.70 -52.82
CA GLY A 359 40.49 -36.66 -53.92
C GLY A 359 40.83 -36.06 -55.29
N ARG A 360 40.63 -34.75 -55.49
CA ARG A 360 41.02 -34.02 -56.70
C ARG A 360 42.50 -33.67 -56.78
N GLN A 361 43.22 -33.67 -55.65
CA GLN A 361 44.66 -33.41 -55.61
C GLN A 361 45.51 -34.69 -55.72
N ALA A 362 44.89 -35.87 -55.63
CA ALA A 362 45.55 -37.18 -55.71
C ALA A 362 45.45 -37.85 -57.10
N VAL A 363 45.01 -37.11 -58.13
CA VAL A 363 45.03 -37.46 -59.56
C VAL A 363 45.84 -36.40 -60.28
#